data_AF-A0A938FPH8-F1
#
_entry.id   AF-A0A938FPH8-F1
#
_cell.length_a   1.000
_cell.length_b   1.000
_cell.length_c   1.000
_cell.angle_alpha   90.00
_cell.angle_beta   90.00
_cell.angle_gamma   90.00
#
_symmetry.space_group_name_H-M   'P 1'
#
loop_
_entity.id
_entity.type
_entity.pdbx_description
1 polymer ?
#
loop_
_entity_poly.entity_id
_entity_poly.type
_entity_poly.pdbx_seq_one_letter_code
_entity_poly.pdbx_strand_id
1 'polypeptide(L)' 'MKNLQPGVTEIHVQPCIDTPEIRALGPIAEGWVDDYELMVNDRELREAIKESRATLIGFRELRDLMRSS' A
#
# COMPACT_ATOMS: atom_id res chain seq x y z
N MET A 1 6.40 -3.59 -9.67
CA MET A 1 6.70 -2.13 -9.74
C MET A 1 8.04 -1.82 -10.44
N LYS A 2 8.40 -2.51 -11.54
CA LYS A 2 9.77 -2.42 -12.10
C LYS A 2 10.01 -1.28 -13.11
N ASN A 3 8.98 -0.52 -13.46
CA ASN A 3 9.03 0.52 -14.50
C ASN A 3 8.25 1.80 -14.11
N LEU A 4 8.41 2.27 -12.86
CA LEU A 4 7.77 3.52 -12.44
C LEU A 4 8.34 4.69 -13.25
N GLN A 5 7.46 5.51 -13.82
CA GLN A 5 7.86 6.76 -14.46
C GLN A 5 8.29 7.77 -13.39
N PRO A 6 9.18 8.73 -13.73
CA PRO A 6 9.50 9.83 -12.81
C PRO A 6 8.24 10.59 -12.38
N GLY A 7 8.10 10.84 -11.08
CA GLY A 7 6.96 11.53 -10.51
C GLY A 7 6.51 10.91 -9.19
N VAL A 8 5.26 11.19 -8.82
CA VAL A 8 4.61 10.62 -7.62
C VAL A 8 3.67 9.50 -8.07
N THR A 9 3.83 8.32 -7.46
CA THR A 9 2.90 7.20 -7.60
C THR A 9 2.22 6.96 -6.26
N GLU A 10 0.90 6.96 -6.26
CA GLU A 10 0.09 6.59 -5.10
C GLU A 10 -0.50 5.19 -5.31
N ILE A 11 -0.41 4.35 -4.28
CA ILE A 11 -1.04 3.03 -4.25
C ILE A 11 -2.06 3.06 -3.13
N HIS A 12 -3.32 2.79 -3.48
CA HIS A 12 -4.42 2.73 -2.51
C HIS A 12 -4.78 1.27 -2.25
N VAL A 13 -4.81 0.89 -0.96
CA VAL A 13 -5.11 -0.45 -0.46
C VAL A 13 -6.03 -0.35 0.75
N GLN A 14 -6.80 -1.41 1.02
CA GLN A 14 -7.73 -1.49 2.13
C GLN A 14 -7.50 -2.76 2.96
N PRO A 15 -6.29 -2.94 3.54
CA PRO A 15 -5.94 -4.16 4.25
C PRO A 15 -6.84 -4.37 5.48
N CYS A 16 -7.43 -5.55 5.58
CA CYS A 16 -8.30 -5.94 6.69
C CYS A 16 -7.98 -7.34 7.23
N ILE A 17 -8.08 -7.52 8.54
CA ILE A 17 -7.90 -8.83 9.18
C ILE A 17 -9.10 -9.71 8.85
N ASP A 18 -8.83 -10.94 8.42
CA ASP A 18 -9.85 -11.93 8.09
C ASP A 18 -10.62 -12.36 9.35
N THR A 19 -11.85 -11.89 9.46
CA THR A 19 -12.76 -12.19 10.57
C THR A 19 -14.16 -12.50 10.03
N PRO A 20 -14.98 -13.28 10.77
CA PRO A 20 -16.36 -13.52 10.39
C PRO A 20 -17.16 -12.23 10.16
N GLU A 21 -16.95 -11.21 10.99
CA GLU A 21 -17.60 -9.90 10.91
C GLU A 21 -17.29 -9.20 9.59
N ILE A 22 -16.04 -9.26 9.14
CA ILE A 22 -15.62 -8.67 7.86
C ILE A 22 -16.17 -9.48 6.68
N ARG A 23 -16.11 -10.82 6.74
CA ARG A 23 -16.70 -11.68 5.70
C ARG A 23 -18.22 -11.49 5.56
N ALA A 24 -18.91 -11.09 6.62
CA ALA A 24 -20.35 -10.79 6.59
C ALA A 24 -20.70 -9.52 5.79
N LEU A 25 -19.72 -8.65 5.49
CA LEU A 25 -19.92 -7.43 4.67
C LEU A 25 -20.10 -7.74 3.17
N GLY A 26 -19.91 -9.00 2.77
CA GLY A 26 -20.16 -9.49 1.41
C GLY A 26 -18.89 -9.62 0.56
N PRO A 27 -19.04 -9.88 -0.76
CA PRO A 27 -17.91 -10.25 -1.63
C PRO A 27 -16.80 -9.21 -1.72
N ILE A 28 -17.11 -7.93 -1.49
CA ILE A 28 -16.10 -6.86 -1.50
C ILE A 28 -15.03 -7.04 -0.42
N ALA A 29 -15.37 -7.72 0.68
CA ALA A 29 -14.47 -7.95 1.80
C ALA A 29 -13.36 -8.94 1.48
N GLU A 30 -13.51 -9.78 0.45
CA GLU A 30 -12.46 -10.69 -0.02
C GLU A 30 -11.23 -9.90 -0.47
N GLY A 31 -11.43 -8.85 -1.27
CA GLY A 31 -10.33 -7.99 -1.72
C GLY A 31 -9.60 -7.26 -0.59
N TRP A 32 -10.28 -6.95 0.52
CA TRP A 32 -9.65 -6.31 1.68
C TRP A 32 -8.77 -7.28 2.48
N VAL A 33 -9.17 -8.55 2.55
CA VAL A 33 -8.35 -9.60 3.15
C VAL A 33 -7.14 -9.88 2.26
N ASP A 34 -7.32 -9.91 0.94
CA ASP A 34 -6.21 -10.05 0.00
C ASP A 34 -5.24 -8.87 0.07
N ASP A 35 -5.74 -7.63 0.22
CA ASP A 35 -4.92 -6.45 0.45
C ASP A 35 -4.08 -6.58 1.73
N TYR A 36 -4.60 -7.22 2.78
CA TYR A 36 -3.83 -7.49 4.00
C TYR A 36 -2.67 -8.44 3.73
N GLU A 37 -2.92 -9.53 3.03
CA GLU A 37 -1.87 -10.48 2.64
C GLU A 37 -0.80 -9.79 1.79
N LEU A 38 -1.22 -9.02 0.79
CA LEU A 38 -0.36 -8.23 -0.09
C LEU A 38 0.52 -7.24 0.70
N MET A 39 -0.03 -6.55 1.70
CA MET A 39 0.71 -5.53 2.45
C MET A 39 1.60 -6.10 3.54
N VAL A 40 1.18 -7.17 4.19
CA VAL A 40 1.85 -7.69 5.39
C VAL A 40 2.81 -8.81 5.05
N ASN A 41 2.40 -9.76 4.21
CA ASN A 41 3.10 -11.04 4.03
C ASN A 41 3.77 -11.19 2.67
N ASP A 42 3.34 -10.44 1.65
CA ASP A 42 3.94 -10.54 0.31
C ASP A 42 5.39 -10.06 0.28
N ARG A 43 6.31 -11.02 0.05
CA ARG A 43 7.74 -10.75 -0.05
C ARG A 43 8.12 -10.11 -1.38
N GLU A 44 7.45 -10.48 -2.46
CA GLU A 44 7.75 -9.98 -3.81
C GLU A 44 7.45 -8.49 -3.93
N LEU A 45 6.37 -8.01 -3.31
CA LEU A 45 6.05 -6.60 -3.24
C LEU A 45 7.13 -5.82 -2.49
N ARG A 46 7.56 -6.33 -1.32
CA ARG A 46 8.63 -5.70 -0.52
C ARG A 46 9.93 -5.62 -1.31
N GLU A 47 10.29 -6.67 -2.04
CA GLU A 47 11.46 -6.70 -2.93
C GLU A 47 11.28 -5.71 -4.09
N ALA A 48 10.12 -5.68 -4.74
CA ALA A 48 9.85 -4.77 -5.85
C ALA A 48 9.91 -3.29 -5.44
N ILE A 49 9.44 -2.93 -4.24
CA ILE A 49 9.57 -1.57 -3.70
C ILE A 49 11.04 -1.22 -3.52
N LYS A 50 11.84 -2.10 -2.91
CA LYS A 50 13.28 -1.90 -2.73
C LYS A 50 14.01 -1.73 -4.07
N GLU A 51 13.68 -2.56 -5.06
CA GLU A 51 14.27 -2.51 -6.39
C GLU A 51 13.86 -1.28 -7.21
N SER A 52 12.68 -0.72 -6.96
CA SER A 52 12.14 0.41 -7.71
C SER A 52 12.95 1.71 -7.56
N ARG A 53 13.79 1.80 -6.51
CA ARG A 53 14.50 3.03 -6.10
C ARG A 53 13.58 4.23 -5.83
N ALA A 54 12.28 4.00 -5.70
CA ALA A 54 11.34 5.01 -5.24
C ALA A 54 11.57 5.31 -3.76
N THR A 55 11.35 6.56 -3.35
CA THR A 55 11.30 6.93 -1.94
C THR A 55 9.87 6.67 -1.44
N LEU A 56 9.72 5.72 -0.52
CA LEU A 56 8.45 5.54 0.17
C LEU A 56 8.25 6.71 1.15
N ILE A 57 7.14 7.43 1.01
CA ILE A 57 6.86 8.64 1.79
C ILE A 57 5.40 8.67 2.24
N GLY A 58 5.16 9.10 3.47
CA GLY A 58 3.83 9.35 4.01
C GLY A 58 3.37 10.79 3.80
N PHE A 59 2.06 11.01 3.94
CA PHE A 59 1.48 12.36 3.82
C PHE A 59 1.97 13.34 4.89
N ARG A 60 2.40 12.86 6.06
CA ARG A 60 2.91 13.72 7.13
C ARG A 60 4.24 14.33 6.73
N GLU A 61 5.17 13.49 6.31
CA GLU A 61 6.50 13.89 5.83
C GLU A 61 6.40 14.83 4.64
N LEU A 62 5.50 14.52 3.68
CA LEU A 62 5.23 15.38 2.54
C LEU A 62 4.72 16.75 2.97
N ARG A 63 3.75 16.79 3.89
CA ARG A 63 3.19 18.04 4.41
C ARG A 63 4.24 18.86 5.15
N ASP A 64 5.09 18.23 5.94
CA ASP A 64 6.11 18.93 6.72
C ASP A 64 7.16 19.56 5.78
N LEU A 65 7.56 18.86 4.70
CA LEU A 65 8.42 19.40 3.65
C LEU A 65 7.82 20.63 2.94
N MET A 66 6.52 20.58 2.62
CA MET A 66 5.81 21.71 1.99
C MET A 66 5.75 22.94 2.89
N ARG A 67 5.80 22.76 4.22
CA ARG A 67 5.72 23.86 5.20
C ARG A 67 7.07 24.42 5.60
N SER A 68 8.16 23.69 5.36
CA SER A 68 9.53 24.17 5.56
C SER A 68 10.08 24.95 4.36
N SER A 69 9.23 25.22 3.36
CA SER A 69 9.56 25.93 2.12
C SER A 69 9.14 27.40 2.18
#